data_AF-A0A6A8MQC8-F1
#
_entry.id   AF-A0A6A8MQC8-F1
#
_cell.length_a   1.000
_cell.length_b   1.000
_cell.length_c   1.000
_cell.angle_alpha   90.00
_cell.angle_beta   90.00
_cell.angle_gamma   90.00
#
_symmetry.space_group_name_H-M   'P 1'
#
loop_
_entity.id
_entity.type
_entity.pdbx_description
1 polymer ?
#
loop_
_entity_poly.entity_id
_entity_poly.type
_entity_poly.pdbx_seq_one_letter_code
_entity_poly.pdbx_strand_id
1 'polypeptide(L)'
;MIEGLALAAFGFMHAVTEEPLLKSLLRYVMSDEARHVAFGVLSLQEFYQGLGNSEIRERQEFAFEAALRMRDRLMMHTVWEKCGVDRGMITKMLMSIREPGGNPFQAALFSKIVPNCKKLGLLDAGDGWLRERFTEIGVIEYENAPDTEVEYALLDAVNEESVAV
;
A
#
# COMPACT_ATOMS: atom_id res chain seq x y z
N MET A 1 -7.19 2.35 0.82
CA MET A 1 -5.86 2.65 1.40
C MET A 1 -5.32 1.49 2.23
N ILE A 2 -6.01 1.08 3.31
CA ILE A 2 -5.53 0.00 4.20
C ILE A 2 -5.45 -1.34 3.47
N GLU A 3 -6.48 -1.69 2.70
CA GLU A 3 -6.59 -2.97 1.98
C GLU A 3 -5.47 -3.14 0.93
N GLY A 4 -5.17 -2.08 0.18
CA GLY A 4 -4.04 -2.08 -0.77
C GLY A 4 -2.67 -2.28 -0.10
N LEU A 5 -2.49 -1.78 1.14
CA LEU A 5 -1.29 -2.08 1.93
C LEU A 5 -1.31 -3.51 2.48
N ALA A 6 -2.46 -4.00 2.92
CA ALA A 6 -2.61 -5.36 3.43
C ALA A 6 -2.16 -6.37 2.36
N LEU A 7 -2.54 -6.15 1.10
CA LEU A 7 -2.11 -6.99 -0.02
C LEU A 7 -0.60 -7.00 -0.24
N ALA A 8 0.09 -5.86 -0.11
CA ALA A 8 1.55 -5.84 -0.19
C ALA A 8 2.21 -6.62 0.96
N ALA A 9 1.71 -6.43 2.19
CA ALA A 9 2.23 -7.12 3.36
C ALA A 9 1.98 -8.64 3.27
N PHE A 10 0.76 -9.06 2.92
CA PHE A 10 0.42 -10.46 2.75
C PHE A 10 1.12 -11.10 1.55
N GLY A 11 1.32 -10.36 0.45
CA GLY A 11 2.11 -10.80 -0.69
C GLY A 11 3.56 -11.09 -0.31
N PHE A 12 4.19 -10.20 0.47
CA PHE A 12 5.53 -10.45 1.01
C PHE A 12 5.54 -11.67 1.94
N MET A 13 4.61 -11.74 2.90
CA MET A 13 4.51 -12.87 3.82
C MET A 13 4.31 -14.20 3.08
N HIS A 14 3.48 -14.22 2.04
CA HIS A 14 3.20 -15.39 1.21
C HIS A 14 4.45 -15.82 0.43
N ALA A 15 5.25 -14.88 -0.06
CA ALA A 15 6.49 -15.15 -0.78
C ALA A 15 7.57 -15.78 0.11
N VAL A 16 7.66 -15.36 1.37
CA VAL A 16 8.72 -15.83 2.30
C VAL A 16 8.32 -17.02 3.17
N THR A 17 7.02 -17.28 3.33
CA THR A 17 6.53 -18.41 4.13
C THR A 17 6.75 -19.74 3.40
N GLU A 18 7.32 -20.70 4.14
CA GLU A 18 7.52 -22.08 3.67
C GLU A 18 6.43 -23.04 4.20
N GLU A 19 5.70 -22.65 5.25
CA GLU A 19 4.68 -23.50 5.87
C GLU A 19 3.41 -23.58 4.99
N PRO A 20 2.99 -24.79 4.55
CA PRO A 20 1.91 -24.95 3.58
C PRO A 20 0.54 -24.40 4.02
N LEU A 21 0.18 -24.53 5.30
CA LEU A 21 -1.11 -24.03 5.81
C LEU A 21 -1.14 -22.49 5.80
N LEU A 22 -0.08 -21.83 6.26
CA LEU A 22 0.07 -20.38 6.25
C LEU A 22 0.06 -19.84 4.81
N LYS A 23 0.72 -20.53 3.88
CA LYS A 23 0.70 -20.15 2.46
C LYS A 23 -0.71 -20.18 1.89
N SER A 24 -1.45 -21.25 2.18
CA SER A 24 -2.85 -21.40 1.76
C SER A 24 -3.76 -20.34 2.40
N LEU A 25 -3.58 -20.04 3.69
CA LEU A 25 -4.35 -19.03 4.41
C LEU A 25 -4.09 -17.63 3.82
N LEU A 26 -2.82 -17.26 3.65
CA LEU A 26 -2.43 -15.97 3.08
C LEU A 26 -3.02 -15.78 1.68
N ARG A 27 -3.04 -16.83 0.86
CA ARG A 27 -3.68 -16.81 -0.46
C ARG A 27 -5.17 -16.47 -0.38
N TYR A 28 -5.92 -17.10 0.53
CA TYR A 28 -7.34 -16.82 0.69
C TYR A 28 -7.59 -15.39 1.20
N VAL A 29 -6.81 -14.93 2.17
CA VAL A 29 -6.89 -13.54 2.65
C VAL A 29 -6.60 -12.55 1.51
N MET A 30 -5.57 -12.80 0.71
CA MET A 30 -5.27 -11.94 -0.45
C MET A 30 -6.43 -11.93 -1.47
N SER A 31 -7.11 -13.05 -1.72
CA SER A 31 -8.28 -13.09 -2.60
C SER A 31 -9.43 -12.22 -2.09
N ASP A 32 -9.67 -12.23 -0.78
CA ASP A 32 -10.71 -11.42 -0.15
C ASP A 32 -10.35 -9.92 -0.19
N GLU A 33 -9.12 -9.57 0.16
CA GLU A 33 -8.66 -8.18 0.14
C GLU A 33 -8.63 -7.60 -1.28
N ALA A 34 -8.30 -8.40 -2.30
CA ALA A 34 -8.35 -7.95 -3.69
C ALA A 34 -9.78 -7.57 -4.10
N ARG A 35 -10.78 -8.34 -3.66
CA ARG A 35 -12.20 -8.00 -3.88
C ARG A 35 -12.62 -6.75 -3.11
N HIS A 36 -12.12 -6.56 -1.89
CA HIS A 36 -12.36 -5.33 -1.13
C HIS A 36 -11.78 -4.10 -1.83
N VAL A 37 -10.53 -4.20 -2.33
CA VAL A 37 -9.89 -3.12 -3.09
C VAL A 37 -10.69 -2.78 -4.34
N ALA A 38 -11.06 -3.77 -5.15
CA ALA A 38 -11.83 -3.55 -6.38
C ALA A 38 -13.18 -2.89 -6.09
N PHE A 39 -13.91 -3.40 -5.08
CA PHE A 39 -15.18 -2.80 -4.64
C PHE A 39 -14.99 -1.36 -4.15
N GLY A 40 -13.96 -1.10 -3.35
CA GLY A 40 -13.62 0.22 -2.84
C GLY A 40 -13.29 1.20 -3.97
N VAL A 41 -12.53 0.76 -4.98
CA VAL A 41 -12.20 1.60 -6.14
C VAL A 41 -13.47 1.99 -6.91
N LEU A 42 -14.30 1.01 -7.28
CA LEU A 42 -15.51 1.28 -8.07
C LEU A 42 -16.50 2.18 -7.31
N SER A 43 -16.80 1.83 -6.05
CA SER A 43 -17.77 2.59 -5.25
C SER A 43 -17.31 4.01 -4.93
N LEU A 44 -16.02 4.20 -4.61
CA LEU A 44 -15.49 5.54 -4.29
C LEU A 44 -15.31 6.40 -5.53
N GLN A 45 -14.91 5.84 -6.68
CA GLN A 45 -14.83 6.60 -7.93
C GLN A 45 -16.19 7.19 -8.31
N GLU A 46 -17.25 6.39 -8.28
CA GLU A 46 -18.61 6.86 -8.56
C GLU A 46 -19.05 7.94 -7.56
N PHE A 47 -18.76 7.74 -6.27
CA PHE A 47 -19.10 8.70 -5.24
C PHE A 47 -18.34 10.04 -5.40
N TYR A 48 -17.05 10.00 -5.71
CA TYR A 48 -16.21 11.19 -5.86
C TYR A 48 -16.61 12.09 -7.04
N GLN A 49 -17.24 11.53 -8.08
CA GLN A 49 -17.76 12.33 -9.20
C GLN A 49 -18.85 13.32 -8.77
N GLY A 50 -19.56 13.04 -7.66
CA GLY A 50 -20.60 13.89 -7.12
C GLY A 50 -20.11 14.94 -6.10
N LEU A 51 -18.84 14.93 -5.72
CA LEU A 51 -18.31 15.78 -4.64
C LEU A 51 -17.84 17.14 -5.13
N GLY A 52 -18.02 18.15 -4.28
CA GLY A 52 -17.44 19.48 -4.48
C GLY A 52 -15.95 19.54 -4.10
N ASN A 53 -15.28 20.63 -4.49
CA ASN A 53 -13.84 20.82 -4.23
C ASN A 53 -13.46 20.73 -2.75
N SER A 54 -14.30 21.26 -1.84
CA SER A 54 -14.05 21.19 -0.40
C SER A 54 -14.13 19.76 0.14
N GLU A 55 -15.09 18.97 -0.34
CA GLU A 55 -15.27 17.58 0.09
C GLU A 55 -14.14 16.70 -0.46
N ILE A 56 -13.74 16.92 -1.72
CA ILE A 56 -12.55 16.27 -2.30
C ILE A 56 -11.31 16.59 -1.48
N ARG A 57 -11.13 17.85 -1.06
CA ARG A 57 -10.00 18.24 -0.20
C ARG A 57 -9.96 17.45 1.10
N GLU A 58 -11.10 17.29 1.79
CA GLU A 58 -11.16 16.48 3.01
C GLU A 58 -10.69 15.03 2.78
N ARG A 59 -11.03 14.43 1.62
CA ARG A 59 -10.58 13.07 1.28
C ARG A 59 -9.09 13.03 0.94
N GLN A 60 -8.57 14.06 0.28
CA GLN A 60 -7.14 14.20 -0.01
C GLN A 60 -6.33 14.32 1.28
N GLU A 61 -6.75 15.17 2.21
CA GLU A 61 -6.12 15.35 3.52
C GLU A 61 -6.17 14.06 4.34
N PHE A 62 -7.33 13.41 4.38
CA PHE A 62 -7.48 12.11 5.03
C PHE A 62 -6.53 11.06 4.43
N ALA A 63 -6.45 10.97 3.10
CA ALA A 63 -5.60 10.01 2.43
C ALA A 63 -4.11 10.27 2.72
N PHE A 64 -3.69 11.53 2.69
CA PHE A 64 -2.32 11.92 3.02
C PHE A 64 -1.96 11.59 4.47
N GLU A 65 -2.81 11.95 5.43
CA GLU A 65 -2.60 11.63 6.85
C GLU A 65 -2.55 10.12 7.09
N ALA A 66 -3.45 9.36 6.48
CA ALA A 66 -3.47 7.91 6.57
C ALA A 66 -2.16 7.31 6.05
N ALA A 67 -1.63 7.80 4.92
CA ALA A 67 -0.36 7.34 4.36
C ALA A 67 0.80 7.55 5.34
N LEU A 68 0.88 8.73 5.97
CA LEU A 68 1.91 9.05 6.96
C LEU A 68 1.80 8.16 8.21
N ARG A 69 0.59 7.95 8.73
CA ARG A 69 0.37 7.09 9.91
C ARG A 69 0.68 5.62 9.60
N MET A 70 0.35 5.15 8.40
CA MET A 70 0.65 3.78 7.97
C MET A 70 2.17 3.55 7.86
N ARG A 71 2.93 4.54 7.38
CA ARG A 71 4.41 4.51 7.40
C ARG A 71 4.93 4.29 8.81
N ASP A 72 4.44 5.05 9.77
CA ASP A 72 4.94 4.97 11.15
C ASP A 72 4.55 3.64 11.82
N ARG A 73 3.38 3.10 11.50
CA ARG A 73 2.93 1.79 12.02
C ARG A 73 3.82 0.65 11.54
N LEU A 74 4.27 0.70 10.30
CA LEU A 74 5.12 -0.33 9.71
C LEU A 74 6.54 -0.39 10.29
N MET A 75 6.99 0.66 10.96
CA MET A 75 8.24 0.65 11.73
C MET A 75 8.13 -0.23 12.99
N MET A 76 6.92 -0.66 13.35
CA MET A 76 6.64 -1.59 14.46
C MET A 76 7.28 -1.19 15.79
N HIS A 77 7.43 0.13 16.04
CA HIS A 77 8.15 0.65 17.21
C HIS A 77 7.70 0.00 18.53
N THR A 78 6.38 -0.21 18.71
CA THR A 78 5.83 -0.84 19.91
C THR A 78 6.23 -2.31 20.06
N VAL A 79 6.40 -3.05 18.97
CA VAL A 79 6.87 -4.44 19.01
C VAL A 79 8.33 -4.46 19.44
N TRP A 80 9.15 -3.60 18.83
CA TRP A 80 10.57 -3.46 19.18
C TRP A 80 10.77 -3.05 20.63
N GLU A 81 10.02 -2.06 21.12
CA GLU A 81 10.04 -1.61 22.52
C GLU A 81 9.69 -2.77 23.47
N LYS A 82 8.68 -3.59 23.15
CA LYS A 82 8.32 -4.78 23.95
C LYS A 82 9.38 -5.86 23.93
N CYS A 83 10.16 -5.95 22.86
CA CYS A 83 11.32 -6.84 22.75
C CYS A 83 12.59 -6.26 23.41
N GLY A 84 12.51 -5.10 24.07
CA GLY A 84 13.64 -4.44 24.73
C GLY A 84 14.56 -3.67 23.78
N VAL A 85 14.12 -3.38 22.56
CA VAL A 85 14.87 -2.61 21.57
C VAL A 85 14.48 -1.14 21.64
N ASP A 86 15.47 -0.24 21.74
CA ASP A 86 15.25 1.20 21.75
C ASP A 86 14.68 1.71 20.41
N ARG A 87 13.69 2.60 20.51
CA ARG A 87 13.05 3.22 19.35
C ARG A 87 14.05 4.00 18.50
N GLY A 88 14.86 4.86 19.13
CA GLY A 88 15.82 5.69 18.41
C GLY A 88 16.84 4.85 17.64
N MET A 89 17.31 3.77 18.26
CA MET A 89 18.18 2.78 17.64
C MET A 89 17.53 2.12 16.43
N ILE A 90 16.33 1.54 16.56
CA ILE A 90 15.69 0.82 15.44
C ILE A 90 15.29 1.77 14.31
N THR A 91 14.81 2.98 14.63
CA THR A 91 14.51 4.02 13.65
C THR A 91 15.79 4.39 12.88
N LYS A 92 16.89 4.66 13.59
CA LYS A 92 18.18 4.98 12.95
C LYS A 92 18.68 3.81 12.11
N MET A 93 18.59 2.57 12.61
CA MET A 93 18.99 1.36 11.88
C MET A 93 18.19 1.22 10.58
N LEU A 94 16.86 1.22 10.65
CA LEU A 94 15.97 1.12 9.50
C LEU A 94 16.17 2.27 8.51
N MET A 95 16.43 3.49 8.99
CA MET A 95 16.77 4.64 8.16
C MET A 95 18.21 4.62 7.63
N SER A 96 19.12 3.84 8.21
CA SER A 96 20.54 3.73 7.83
C SER A 96 20.83 2.62 6.83
N ILE A 97 19.92 1.64 6.67
CA ILE A 97 19.89 0.68 5.55
C ILE A 97 19.69 1.40 4.19
N ARG A 98 19.57 2.73 4.23
CA ARG A 98 19.57 3.69 3.13
C ARG A 98 20.93 3.75 2.42
N GLU A 99 21.21 2.75 1.59
CA GLU A 99 22.07 2.98 0.42
C GLU A 99 21.31 3.73 -0.69
N PRO A 100 22.00 4.39 -1.64
CA PRO A 100 21.38 5.23 -2.66
C PRO A 100 20.52 4.36 -3.60
N GLY A 101 19.20 4.37 -3.42
CA GLY A 101 18.29 3.50 -4.20
C GLY A 101 16.89 3.27 -3.64
N GLY A 102 16.55 3.85 -2.48
CA GLY A 102 15.18 3.88 -1.95
C GLY A 102 15.01 2.96 -0.76
N ASN A 103 14.38 3.48 0.30
CA ASN A 103 13.97 2.69 1.45
C ASN A 103 13.00 1.60 0.95
N PRO A 104 13.35 0.30 0.97
CA PRO A 104 12.50 -0.74 0.40
C PRO A 104 11.12 -0.82 1.07
N PHE A 105 11.01 -0.36 2.32
CA PHE A 105 9.78 -0.36 3.09
C PHE A 105 8.88 0.85 2.79
N GLN A 106 9.45 2.05 2.63
CA GLN A 106 8.71 3.19 2.07
C GLN A 106 8.36 2.95 0.60
N ALA A 107 9.27 2.34 -0.16
CA ALA A 107 9.05 1.97 -1.55
C ALA A 107 7.88 0.98 -1.66
N ALA A 108 7.82 -0.05 -0.82
CA ALA A 108 6.71 -1.00 -0.81
C ALA A 108 5.38 -0.34 -0.37
N LEU A 109 5.42 0.54 0.64
CA LEU A 109 4.22 1.23 1.13
C LEU A 109 3.64 2.20 0.09
N PHE A 110 4.48 3.08 -0.45
CA PHE A 110 4.04 4.12 -1.37
C PHE A 110 3.90 3.63 -2.82
N SER A 111 4.58 2.54 -3.21
CA SER A 111 4.31 1.83 -4.47
C SER A 111 2.90 1.28 -4.59
N LYS A 112 2.13 1.19 -3.50
CA LYS A 112 0.71 0.81 -3.55
C LYS A 112 -0.22 1.97 -3.22
N ILE A 113 0.14 2.86 -2.30
CA ILE A 113 -0.73 3.99 -1.94
C ILE A 113 -0.88 4.99 -3.10
N VAL A 114 0.22 5.39 -3.74
CA VAL A 114 0.18 6.45 -4.76
C VAL A 114 -0.58 5.99 -6.02
N PRO A 115 -0.35 4.79 -6.58
CA PRO A 115 -1.16 4.27 -7.68
C PRO A 115 -2.65 4.13 -7.34
N ASN A 116 -2.99 3.69 -6.12
CA ASN A 116 -4.39 3.59 -5.71
C ASN A 116 -5.07 4.96 -5.61
N CYS A 117 -4.39 5.97 -5.07
CA CYS A 117 -4.90 7.35 -5.06
C CYS A 117 -5.08 7.91 -6.48
N LYS A 118 -4.17 7.57 -7.41
CA LYS A 118 -4.28 7.92 -8.82
C LYS A 118 -5.47 7.23 -9.49
N LYS A 119 -5.62 5.93 -9.29
CA LYS A 119 -6.72 5.14 -9.82
C LYS A 119 -8.07 5.66 -9.34
N LEU A 120 -8.19 6.01 -8.06
CA LEU A 120 -9.38 6.64 -7.49
C LEU A 120 -9.70 8.03 -8.07
N GLY A 121 -8.82 8.60 -8.90
CA GLY A 121 -8.91 9.98 -9.38
C GLY A 121 -8.58 11.03 -8.32
N LEU A 122 -8.26 10.61 -7.09
CA LEU A 122 -8.07 11.49 -5.94
C LEU A 122 -6.73 12.26 -6.01
N LEU A 123 -5.71 11.65 -6.63
CA LEU A 123 -4.36 12.24 -6.76
C LEU A 123 -4.37 13.60 -7.48
N ASP A 124 -5.13 13.66 -8.57
CA ASP A 124 -5.20 14.81 -9.49
C ASP A 124 -6.48 15.64 -9.33
N ALA A 125 -7.37 15.27 -8.40
CA ALA A 125 -8.62 15.98 -8.17
C ALA A 125 -8.42 17.39 -7.58
N GLY A 126 -9.38 18.27 -7.84
CA GLY A 126 -9.36 19.66 -7.36
C GLY A 126 -8.22 20.47 -7.98
N ASP A 127 -7.34 20.98 -7.13
CA ASP A 127 -6.15 21.77 -7.49
C ASP A 127 -4.85 20.95 -7.47
N GLY A 128 -4.93 19.61 -7.33
CA GLY A 128 -3.76 18.74 -7.30
C GLY A 128 -2.99 18.74 -5.98
N TRP A 129 -3.59 19.21 -4.88
CA TRP A 129 -2.93 19.27 -3.57
C TRP A 129 -2.33 17.93 -3.12
N LEU A 130 -3.02 16.80 -3.34
CA LEU A 130 -2.50 15.49 -2.92
C LEU A 130 -1.21 15.13 -3.68
N ARG A 131 -1.16 15.40 -4.99
CA ARG A 131 0.05 15.23 -5.80
C ARG A 131 1.20 16.09 -5.29
N GLU A 132 0.92 17.35 -4.96
CA GLU A 132 1.93 18.26 -4.41
C GLU A 132 2.51 17.71 -3.11
N ARG A 133 1.65 17.28 -2.16
CA ARG A 133 2.10 16.71 -0.88
C ARG A 133 2.89 15.41 -1.04
N PHE A 134 2.48 14.51 -1.95
CA PHE A 134 3.27 13.31 -2.27
C PHE A 134 4.60 13.62 -2.96
N THR A 135 4.67 14.71 -3.73
CA THR A 135 5.93 15.19 -4.31
C THR A 135 6.87 15.70 -3.23
N GLU A 136 6.38 16.49 -2.27
CA GLU A 136 7.18 17.04 -1.17
C GLU A 136 7.82 15.97 -0.28
N ILE A 137 7.10 14.89 -0.01
CA ILE A 137 7.63 13.78 0.79
C ILE A 137 8.46 12.79 -0.05
N GLY A 138 8.63 13.04 -1.35
CA GLY A 138 9.46 12.25 -2.26
C GLY A 138 8.93 10.84 -2.48
N VAL A 139 7.63 10.71 -2.76
CA VAL A 139 7.00 9.40 -3.06
C VAL A 139 6.22 9.41 -4.36
N ILE A 140 6.20 10.53 -5.08
CA ILE A 140 5.40 10.68 -6.31
C ILE A 140 5.92 9.79 -7.44
N GLU A 141 7.20 9.42 -7.43
CA GLU A 141 7.81 8.51 -8.41
C GLU A 141 7.12 7.15 -8.50
N TYR A 142 6.39 6.76 -7.45
CA TYR A 142 5.64 5.52 -7.38
C TYR A 142 4.29 5.56 -8.10
N GLU A 143 3.87 6.70 -8.67
CA GLU A 143 2.52 6.83 -9.28
C GLU A 143 2.23 5.89 -10.46
N ASN A 144 3.28 5.33 -11.07
CA ASN A 144 3.18 4.37 -12.18
C ASN A 144 3.65 2.97 -11.78
N ALA A 145 3.89 2.72 -10.48
CA ALA A 145 4.16 1.38 -10.01
C ALA A 145 2.95 0.47 -10.29
N PRO A 146 3.16 -0.84 -10.55
CA PRO A 146 2.07 -1.76 -10.81
C PRO A 146 1.08 -1.76 -9.63
N ASP A 147 -0.16 -1.37 -9.95
CA ASP A 147 -1.27 -1.42 -9.03
C ASP A 147 -1.59 -2.87 -8.62
N THR A 148 -2.20 -3.01 -7.46
CA THR A 148 -2.46 -4.26 -6.76
C THR A 148 -3.26 -5.27 -7.59
N GLU A 149 -4.15 -4.81 -8.48
CA GLU A 149 -4.91 -5.71 -9.37
C GLU A 149 -4.04 -6.42 -10.42
N VAL A 150 -3.02 -5.74 -10.95
CA VAL A 150 -2.14 -6.31 -11.99
C VAL A 150 -1.24 -7.40 -11.41
N GLU A 151 -0.79 -7.20 -10.18
CA GLU A 151 0.07 -8.14 -9.46
C GLU A 151 -0.70 -9.41 -9.04
N TYR A 152 -1.98 -9.27 -8.69
CA TYR A 152 -2.84 -10.40 -8.36
C TYR A 152 -3.27 -11.21 -9.60
N ALA A 153 -3.59 -10.55 -10.72
CA ALA A 153 -3.88 -11.25 -11.98
C ALA A 153 -2.71 -12.16 -12.42
N LEU A 154 -1.47 -11.76 -12.12
CA LEU A 154 -0.28 -12.58 -12.35
C LEU A 154 -0.20 -13.79 -11.40
N LEU A 155 -0.61 -13.64 -10.13
CA LEU A 155 -0.66 -14.75 -9.17
C LEU A 155 -1.73 -15.79 -9.52
N ASP A 156 -2.88 -15.35 -10.04
CA ASP A 156 -3.94 -16.25 -10.52
C ASP A 156 -3.55 -16.94 -11.85
N ALA A 157 -2.84 -16.25 -12.76
CA ALA A 157 -2.41 -16.83 -14.03
C ALA A 157 -1.39 -17.98 -13.88
N VAL A 158 -0.46 -17.87 -12.92
CA VAL A 158 0.48 -18.97 -12.59
C VAL A 158 -0.25 -20.22 -12.08
N ASN A 159 -1.47 -20.05 -11.59
CA ASN A 159 -2.28 -21.12 -11.01
C ASN A 159 -2.94 -21.99 -12.08
N GLU A 160 -3.38 -21.43 -13.22
CA GLU A 160 -3.97 -22.22 -14.32
C GLU A 160 -2.97 -23.25 -14.88
N GLU A 161 -1.68 -22.93 -14.90
CA GLU A 161 -0.63 -23.86 -15.34
C GLU A 161 -0.34 -24.97 -14.31
N SER A 162 -0.59 -24.72 -13.02
CA SER A 162 -0.28 -25.68 -11.93
C SER A 162 -1.39 -26.71 -11.65
N VAL A 163 -2.62 -26.44 -12.10
CA VAL A 163 -3.77 -27.36 -12.00
C VAL A 163 -3.89 -28.24 -13.26
N ALA A 164 -3.11 -27.95 -14.30
CA ALA A 164 -3.12 -28.66 -15.59
C ALA A 164 -2.13 -29.86 -15.68
N VAL A 165 -1.60 -30.35 -14.55
CA VAL A 165 -0.69 -31.53 -14.50
C VAL A 165 -1.27 -32.65 -13.66
#